data_AF-A0A922IRM4-F1
#
_entry.id   AF-A0A922IRM4-F1
#
_cell.length_a   1.000
_cell.length_b   1.000
_cell.length_c   1.000
_cell.angle_alpha   90.00
_cell.angle_beta   90.00
_cell.angle_gamma   90.00
#
_symmetry.space_group_name_H-M   'P 1'
#
loop_
_entity.id
_entity.type
_entity.pdbx_description
1 polymer ?
#
loop_
_entity_poly.entity_id
_entity_poly.type
_entity_poly.pdbx_seq_one_letter_code
_entity_poly.pdbx_strand_id
1 'polypeptide(L)'
;MLVTILFIFCIFYTSDAFKMTKVEENNYGMRNITWECEFCLSGCSLARYFVNDFYWRDIYMLGAEKLCAFISSEKIKKICDKYTSKYLPEILDAIGSVFVPEEICLDFNICNFTEIKMFTIQKIFAQDINEHSIFHYRIYRG
;
A
#
# COMPACT_ATOMS: atom_id res chain seq x y z
N MET A 1 -7.19 31.65 5.22
CA MET A 1 -8.66 31.44 5.20
C MET A 1 -9.12 30.59 4.02
N LEU A 2 -8.67 30.82 2.78
CA LEU A 2 -9.05 29.98 1.63
C LEU A 2 -8.55 28.52 1.77
N VAL A 3 -7.29 28.33 2.18
CA VAL A 3 -6.67 27.00 2.33
C VAL A 3 -7.32 26.20 3.46
N THR A 4 -7.70 26.84 4.55
CA THR A 4 -8.41 26.20 5.67
C THR A 4 -9.82 25.79 5.28
N ILE A 5 -10.51 26.60 4.46
CA ILE A 5 -11.82 26.25 3.92
C ILE A 5 -11.70 25.06 2.96
N LEU A 6 -10.68 25.02 2.10
CA LEU A 6 -10.44 23.88 1.20
C LEU A 6 -10.09 22.60 1.96
N PHE A 7 -9.31 22.69 3.03
CA PHE A 7 -8.97 21.55 3.87
C PHE A 7 -10.21 20.99 4.60
N ILE A 8 -11.05 21.88 5.12
CA ILE A 8 -12.32 21.54 5.76
C ILE A 8 -13.30 20.95 4.74
N PHE A 9 -13.39 21.55 3.54
CA PHE A 9 -14.22 21.05 2.45
C PHE A 9 -13.75 19.66 2.03
N CYS A 10 -12.44 19.42 1.89
CA CYS A 10 -11.90 18.09 1.62
C CYS A 10 -12.20 17.09 2.75
N ILE A 11 -12.06 17.47 4.03
CA ILE A 11 -12.41 16.57 5.15
C ILE A 11 -13.91 16.22 5.15
N PHE A 12 -14.79 17.20 4.92
CA PHE A 12 -16.22 16.96 4.86
C PHE A 12 -16.66 16.26 3.56
N TYR A 13 -16.06 16.53 2.39
CA TYR A 13 -16.34 15.80 1.14
C TYR A 13 -15.79 14.37 1.15
N THR A 14 -14.62 14.15 1.77
CA THR A 14 -14.05 12.80 1.91
C THR A 14 -14.80 11.96 2.94
N SER A 15 -15.52 12.58 3.88
CA SER A 15 -16.42 11.86 4.78
C SER A 15 -17.57 11.16 4.04
N ASP A 16 -17.96 11.65 2.85
CA ASP A 16 -18.89 10.97 1.95
C ASP A 16 -18.19 10.00 0.98
N ALA A 17 -16.92 10.25 0.63
CA ALA A 17 -16.12 9.32 -0.20
C ALA A 17 -15.68 8.05 0.56
N PHE A 18 -15.64 8.07 1.89
CA PHE A 18 -15.46 6.89 2.74
C PHE A 18 -16.76 6.39 3.38
N LYS A 19 -17.92 6.68 2.76
CA LYS A 19 -19.04 5.74 2.85
C LYS A 19 -18.68 4.52 2.02
N MET A 20 -17.76 3.71 2.55
CA MET A 20 -17.77 2.28 2.23
C MET A 20 -19.22 1.86 2.43
N THR A 21 -19.82 1.41 1.34
CA THR A 21 -21.19 0.95 1.31
C THR A 21 -21.34 0.05 2.52
N LYS A 22 -22.20 0.42 3.48
CA LYS A 22 -22.72 -0.60 4.39
C LYS A 22 -23.35 -1.60 3.46
N VAL A 23 -22.68 -2.73 3.26
CA VAL A 23 -23.30 -3.91 2.72
C VAL A 23 -24.42 -4.18 3.72
N GLU A 24 -25.63 -3.76 3.37
CA GLU A 24 -26.82 -4.34 3.98
C GLU A 24 -26.68 -5.84 3.79
N GLU A 25 -26.77 -6.60 4.89
CA GLU A 25 -26.80 -8.06 4.87
C GLU A 25 -28.07 -8.53 4.14
N ASN A 26 -28.05 -8.41 2.82
CA ASN A 26 -29.05 -8.98 1.93
C ASN A 26 -28.34 -10.11 1.19
N ASN A 27 -28.32 -11.28 1.83
CA ASN A 27 -28.12 -12.62 1.29
C ASN A 27 -27.52 -12.67 -0.14
N TYR A 28 -26.23 -12.35 -0.25
CA TYR A 28 -25.43 -12.59 -1.45
C TYR A 28 -24.57 -13.83 -1.17
N GLY A 29 -25.03 -14.98 -1.64
CA GLY A 29 -24.17 -16.15 -1.78
C GLY A 29 -22.97 -15.80 -2.67
N MET A 30 -21.76 -16.07 -2.17
CA MET A 30 -20.42 -15.75 -2.69
C MET A 30 -19.86 -14.35 -2.40
N ARG A 31 -19.10 -14.23 -1.30
CA ARG A 31 -17.65 -13.95 -1.27
C ARG A 31 -17.20 -14.10 0.18
N ASN A 32 -16.46 -15.17 0.50
CA ASN A 32 -16.00 -15.44 1.87
C ASN A 32 -14.75 -14.62 2.21
N ILE A 33 -14.73 -13.32 1.92
CA ILE A 33 -13.64 -12.41 2.29
C ILE A 33 -14.17 -11.24 3.10
N THR A 34 -13.56 -11.01 4.26
CA THR A 34 -13.89 -9.88 5.14
C THR A 34 -13.25 -8.59 4.63
N TRP A 35 -13.85 -7.46 4.99
CA TRP A 35 -13.31 -6.13 4.65
C TRP A 35 -11.93 -5.90 5.27
N GLU A 36 -11.71 -6.39 6.50
CA GLU A 36 -10.40 -6.32 7.19
C GLU A 36 -9.32 -7.00 6.35
N CYS A 37 -9.62 -8.19 5.84
CA CYS A 37 -8.72 -8.92 4.95
C CYS A 37 -8.50 -8.19 3.62
N GLU A 38 -9.56 -7.68 2.96
CA GLU A 38 -9.43 -6.91 1.71
C GLU A 38 -8.57 -5.66 1.87
N PHE A 39 -8.76 -4.90 2.96
CA PHE A 39 -7.95 -3.72 3.27
C PHE A 39 -6.50 -4.09 3.54
N CYS A 40 -6.25 -5.16 4.31
CA CYS A 40 -4.91 -5.62 4.57
C CYS A 40 -4.19 -6.01 3.27
N LEU A 41 -4.84 -6.82 2.43
CA LEU A 41 -4.26 -7.30 1.18
C LEU A 41 -3.98 -6.16 0.20
N SER A 42 -4.90 -5.21 0.10
CA SER A 42 -4.74 -4.04 -0.78
C SER A 42 -3.67 -3.09 -0.25
N GLY A 43 -3.70 -2.79 1.05
CA GLY A 43 -2.73 -1.92 1.71
C GLY A 43 -1.32 -2.50 1.63
N CYS A 44 -1.17 -3.80 1.86
CA CYS A 44 0.12 -4.47 1.76
C CYS A 44 0.62 -4.57 0.32
N SER A 45 -0.28 -4.78 -0.64
CA SER A 45 0.09 -4.74 -2.07
C SER A 45 0.60 -3.36 -2.48
N LEU A 46 -0.06 -2.30 -1.99
CA LEU A 46 0.37 -0.92 -2.22
C LEU A 46 1.71 -0.61 -1.54
N ALA A 47 1.89 -1.04 -0.30
CA ALA A 47 3.15 -0.88 0.42
C ALA A 47 4.30 -1.59 -0.32
N ARG A 48 4.07 -2.82 -0.81
CA ARG A 48 5.05 -3.55 -1.64
C ARG A 48 5.41 -2.76 -2.90
N TYR A 49 4.43 -2.16 -3.58
CA TYR A 49 4.67 -1.31 -4.75
C TYR A 49 5.58 -0.13 -4.40
N PHE A 50 5.27 0.63 -3.34
CA PHE A 50 6.10 1.77 -2.94
C PHE A 50 7.52 1.38 -2.50
N VAL A 51 7.70 0.24 -1.83
CA VAL A 51 9.04 -0.20 -1.43
C VAL A 51 9.88 -0.64 -2.65
N ASN A 52 9.27 -1.18 -3.70
CA ASN A 52 10.01 -1.64 -4.88
C ASN A 52 10.17 -0.58 -5.98
N ASP A 53 9.43 0.53 -5.89
CA ASP A 53 9.49 1.60 -6.87
C ASP A 53 10.73 2.50 -6.66
N PHE A 54 11.47 2.74 -7.74
CA PHE A 54 12.72 3.50 -7.70
C PHE A 54 12.55 4.93 -7.17
N TYR A 55 11.44 5.60 -7.50
CA TYR A 55 11.20 6.96 -7.05
C TYR A 55 11.01 7.01 -5.53
N TRP A 56 10.16 6.14 -4.98
CA TRP A 56 9.91 6.09 -3.54
C TRP A 56 11.16 5.65 -2.76
N ARG A 57 11.94 4.73 -3.32
CA ARG A 57 13.26 4.32 -2.79
C ARG A 57 14.20 5.51 -2.60
N ASP A 58 14.32 6.36 -3.61
CA ASP A 58 15.15 7.57 -3.54
C ASP A 58 14.64 8.54 -2.47
N ILE A 59 13.31 8.67 -2.33
CA ILE A 59 12.70 9.51 -1.29
C ILE A 59 13.01 8.97 0.12
N TYR A 60 12.96 7.64 0.33
CA TYR A 60 13.33 7.05 1.62
C TYR A 60 14.81 7.27 1.96
N MET A 61 15.71 7.12 0.97
CA MET A 61 17.14 7.40 1.17
C MET A 61 17.36 8.88 1.50
N LEU A 62 16.76 9.79 0.74
CA LEU A 62 16.85 11.23 1.00
C LEU A 62 16.33 11.60 2.38
N GLY A 63 15.24 10.98 2.82
CA GLY A 63 14.70 11.14 4.16
C GLY A 63 15.71 10.75 5.24
N ALA A 64 16.34 9.58 5.08
CA ALA A 64 17.35 9.10 6.01
C ALA A 64 18.63 9.97 6.03
N GLU A 65 19.08 10.45 4.87
CA GLU A 65 20.21 11.40 4.79
C GLU A 65 19.90 12.71 5.52
N LYS A 66 18.68 13.25 5.33
CA LYS A 66 18.23 14.44 6.06
C LYS A 66 18.18 14.19 7.56
N LEU A 67 17.73 13.03 8.01
CA LEU A 67 17.76 12.66 9.43
C LEU A 67 19.18 12.66 9.98
N CYS A 68 20.15 12.10 9.25
CA CYS A 68 21.57 12.14 9.66
C CYS A 68 22.11 13.57 9.72
N ALA A 69 21.67 14.47 8.84
CA ALA A 69 22.09 15.87 8.82
C ALA A 69 21.65 16.66 10.07
N PHE A 70 20.56 16.26 10.75
CA PHE A 70 20.11 16.88 12.00
C PHE A 70 20.92 16.45 13.23
N ILE A 71 21.82 15.48 13.11
CA ILE A 71 22.62 14.97 14.23
C ILE A 71 23.84 15.88 14.46
N SER A 72 23.85 16.59 15.59
CA SER A 72 24.93 17.52 15.95
C SER A 72 26.27 16.84 16.30
N SER A 73 26.24 15.60 16.79
CA SER A 73 27.46 14.86 17.12
C SER A 73 28.08 14.27 15.86
N GLU A 74 29.27 14.75 15.48
CA GLU A 74 29.97 14.30 14.27
C GLU A 74 30.23 12.78 14.27
N LYS A 75 30.53 12.21 15.44
CA LYS A 75 30.75 10.77 15.58
C LYS A 75 29.48 9.97 15.26
N ILE A 76 28.34 10.40 15.77
CA ILE A 76 27.05 9.72 15.54
C ILE A 76 26.60 9.96 14.10
N LYS A 77 26.77 11.17 13.56
CA LYS A 77 26.49 11.49 12.17
C LYS A 77 27.24 10.55 11.21
N LYS A 78 28.55 10.35 11.40
CA LYS A 78 29.33 9.41 10.56
C LYS A 78 28.81 7.97 10.61
N ILE A 79 28.32 7.53 11.77
CA ILE A 79 27.71 6.20 11.92
C ILE A 79 26.38 6.15 11.16
N CYS A 80 25.55 7.19 11.29
CA CYS A 80 24.28 7.34 10.58
C CYS A 80 24.48 7.36 9.05
N ASP A 81 25.39 8.20 8.55
CA ASP A 81 25.71 8.30 7.12
C ASP A 81 26.18 6.96 6.55
N LYS A 82 27.02 6.24 7.29
CA LYS A 82 27.45 4.88 6.93
C LYS A 82 26.28 3.91 6.93
N TYR A 83 25.36 4.03 7.88
CA TYR A 83 24.18 3.17 7.94
C TYR A 83 23.26 3.40 6.76
N THR A 84 22.93 4.66 6.47
CA THR A 84 22.08 5.07 5.37
C THR A 84 22.67 4.71 4.02
N SER A 85 23.96 4.95 3.79
CA SER A 85 24.58 4.66 2.48
C SER A 85 24.84 3.18 2.24
N LYS A 86 25.10 2.39 3.28
CA LYS A 86 25.47 0.98 3.13
C LYS A 86 24.30 0.02 3.35
N TYR A 87 23.56 0.19 4.44
CA TYR A 87 22.59 -0.81 4.88
C TYR A 87 21.17 -0.49 4.42
N LEU A 88 20.78 0.79 4.39
CA LEU A 88 19.41 1.14 4.03
C LEU A 88 18.98 0.65 2.63
N PRO A 89 19.81 0.72 1.56
CA PRO A 89 19.43 0.20 0.25
C PRO A 89 19.17 -1.32 0.30
N GLU A 90 20.08 -2.08 0.92
CA GLU A 90 19.96 -3.53 1.10
C GLU A 90 18.72 -3.90 1.92
N ILE A 91 18.41 -3.11 2.95
CA ILE A 91 17.21 -3.29 3.78
C ILE A 91 15.94 -3.03 2.96
N LEU A 92 15.90 -1.96 2.15
CA LEU A 92 14.73 -1.66 1.32
C LEU A 92 14.51 -2.74 0.24
N ASP A 93 15.58 -3.29 -0.33
CA ASP A 93 15.51 -4.45 -1.22
C ASP A 93 14.96 -5.69 -0.50
N ALA A 94 15.50 -6.00 0.69
CA ALA A 94 15.04 -7.13 1.49
C ALA A 94 13.55 -6.97 1.86
N ILE A 95 13.13 -5.80 2.33
CA ILE A 95 11.73 -5.52 2.65
C ILE A 95 10.86 -5.70 1.40
N GLY A 96 11.24 -5.15 0.26
CA GLY A 96 10.47 -5.28 -0.99
C GLY A 96 10.24 -6.74 -1.42
N SER A 97 11.19 -7.62 -1.09
CA SER A 97 11.10 -9.06 -1.36
C SER A 97 10.24 -9.83 -0.36
N VAL A 98 10.30 -9.47 0.93
CA VAL A 98 9.58 -10.15 2.03
C VAL A 98 8.16 -9.60 2.22
N PHE A 99 7.84 -8.45 1.63
CA PHE A 99 6.50 -7.86 1.69
C PHE A 99 5.51 -8.62 0.80
N VAL A 100 5.20 -9.86 1.17
CA VAL A 100 4.19 -10.70 0.53
C VAL A 100 2.85 -10.43 1.23
N PRO A 101 1.90 -9.72 0.59
CA PRO A 101 0.66 -9.29 1.22
C PRO A 101 -0.13 -10.43 1.87
N GLU A 102 -0.17 -11.58 1.20
CA GLU A 102 -0.88 -12.76 1.66
C GLU A 102 -0.27 -13.31 2.96
N GLU A 103 1.05 -13.40 3.05
CA GLU A 103 1.76 -13.88 4.25
C GLU A 103 1.60 -12.92 5.42
N ILE A 104 1.80 -11.61 5.16
CA ILE A 104 1.63 -10.58 6.20
C ILE A 104 0.22 -10.63 6.78
N CYS A 105 -0.81 -10.64 5.93
CA CYS A 105 -2.18 -10.62 6.42
C CYS A 105 -2.58 -11.92 7.14
N LEU A 106 -1.95 -13.05 6.81
CA LEU A 106 -2.10 -14.32 7.56
C LEU A 106 -1.37 -14.27 8.91
N ASP A 107 -0.12 -13.82 8.93
CA ASP A 107 0.73 -13.83 10.14
C ASP A 107 0.14 -12.93 11.25
N PHE A 108 -0.48 -11.81 10.85
CA PHE A 108 -1.18 -10.93 11.76
C PHE A 108 -2.61 -11.40 12.09
N ASN A 109 -3.05 -12.57 11.61
CA ASN A 109 -4.39 -13.13 11.76
C ASN A 109 -5.51 -12.18 11.30
N ILE A 110 -5.23 -11.31 10.31
CA ILE A 110 -6.23 -10.41 9.73
C ILE A 110 -7.03 -11.15 8.65
N CYS A 111 -6.35 -11.98 7.86
CA CYS A 111 -6.95 -12.91 6.92
C CYS A 111 -6.81 -14.35 7.42
N ASN A 112 -7.71 -15.22 6.98
CA ASN A 112 -7.53 -16.67 7.04
C ASN A 112 -7.17 -17.27 5.66
N PHE A 113 -6.76 -18.54 5.65
CA PHE A 113 -6.35 -19.22 4.41
C PHE A 113 -7.43 -19.29 3.33
N THR A 114 -8.71 -19.32 3.70
CA THR A 114 -9.82 -19.34 2.74
C THR A 114 -9.91 -18.00 2.01
N GLU A 115 -9.79 -16.91 2.76
CA GLU A 115 -9.81 -15.53 2.24
C GLU A 115 -8.64 -15.28 1.29
N ILE A 116 -7.41 -15.67 1.70
CA ILE A 116 -6.23 -15.59 0.84
C ILE A 116 -6.43 -16.34 -0.47
N LYS A 117 -6.91 -17.59 -0.39
CA LYS A 117 -7.18 -18.40 -1.58
C LYS A 117 -8.15 -17.70 -2.53
N MET A 118 -9.22 -17.09 -2.01
CA MET A 118 -10.18 -16.34 -2.82
C MET A 118 -9.53 -15.12 -3.50
N PHE A 119 -8.70 -14.38 -2.78
CA PHE A 119 -7.99 -13.23 -3.33
C PHE A 119 -6.97 -13.61 -4.41
N THR A 120 -6.20 -14.69 -4.22
CA THR A 120 -5.26 -15.18 -5.24
C THR A 120 -6.00 -15.62 -6.50
N ILE A 121 -7.13 -16.31 -6.35
CA ILE A 121 -7.99 -16.71 -7.46
C ILE A 121 -8.51 -15.48 -8.23
N GLN A 122 -8.95 -14.42 -7.52
CA GLN A 122 -9.34 -13.16 -8.15
C GLN A 122 -8.20 -12.49 -8.93
N LYS A 123 -6.97 -12.49 -8.40
CA LYS A 123 -5.78 -11.97 -9.11
C LYS A 123 -5.50 -12.74 -10.41
N ILE A 124 -5.57 -14.07 -10.37
CA ILE A 124 -5.35 -14.92 -11.55
C ILE A 124 -6.42 -14.61 -12.61
N PHE A 125 -7.69 -14.54 -12.21
CA PHE A 125 -8.76 -14.17 -13.14
C PHE A 125 -8.59 -12.75 -13.69
N ALA A 126 -8.07 -11.78 -12.93
CA ALA A 126 -7.79 -10.45 -13.45
C ALA A 126 -6.66 -10.43 -14.50
N GLN A 127 -5.67 -11.34 -14.41
CA GLN A 127 -4.62 -11.46 -15.42
C GLN A 127 -5.12 -12.08 -16.74
N ASP A 128 -6.09 -13.00 -16.69
CA ASP A 128 -6.68 -13.63 -17.90
C ASP A 128 -7.63 -12.68 -18.67
N ILE A 129 -8.07 -11.56 -18.08
CA ILE A 129 -8.92 -10.57 -18.77
C ILE A 129 -8.07 -9.58 -19.61
N ASN A 130 -6.73 -9.65 -19.58
CA ASN A 130 -5.87 -8.81 -20.42
C ASN A 130 -5.83 -9.19 -21.91
N GLU A 131 -6.65 -10.14 -22.36
CA GLU A 131 -6.94 -10.34 -23.78
C GLU A 131 -8.41 -10.05 -24.17
N HIS A 132 -9.28 -9.61 -23.23
CA HIS A 132 -10.68 -9.27 -23.56
C HIS A 132 -11.32 -8.06 -22.83
N SER A 133 -10.66 -7.36 -21.88
CA SER A 133 -11.20 -6.10 -21.30
C SER A 133 -10.60 -4.82 -21.88
N ILE A 134 -10.39 -4.80 -23.20
CA ILE A 134 -10.15 -3.56 -23.95
C ILE A 134 -11.35 -2.57 -23.86
N PHE A 135 -12.48 -2.97 -23.26
CA PHE A 135 -13.70 -2.18 -23.31
C PHE A 135 -13.91 -1.18 -22.16
N HIS A 136 -13.31 -1.36 -20.97
CA HIS A 136 -13.55 -0.42 -19.85
C HIS A 136 -12.53 0.73 -19.75
N TYR A 137 -11.37 0.62 -20.40
CA TYR A 137 -10.34 1.69 -20.41
C TYR A 137 -10.66 2.86 -21.38
N ARG A 138 -11.72 2.77 -22.19
CA ARG A 138 -12.13 3.84 -23.13
C ARG A 138 -13.12 4.86 -22.58
N ILE A 139 -13.71 4.65 -21.40
CA ILE A 139 -14.70 5.60 -20.84
C ILE A 139 -14.03 6.79 -20.12
N TYR A 140 -12.80 6.64 -19.60
CA TYR A 140 -12.09 7.70 -18.86
C TYR A 140 -11.00 8.42 -19.66
N ARG A 141 -11.03 8.31 -21.00
CA ARG A 141 -10.26 9.19 -21.89
C ARG A 141 -11.21 9.85 -22.88
N GLY A 142 -11.96 10.82 -22.35
CA GLY A 142 -12.70 11.86 -23.05
C GLY A 142 -12.55 13.15 -22.27
#